data_AF-A0A521M1U5-F1
#
_entry.id   AF-A0A521M1U5-F1
#
_cell.length_a   1.000
_cell.length_b   1.000
_cell.length_c   1.000
_cell.angle_alpha   90.00
_cell.angle_beta   90.00
_cell.angle_gamma   90.00
#
_symmetry.space_group_name_H-M   'P 1'
#
loop_
_entity.id
_entity.type
_entity.pdbx_description
1 polymer ?
#
loop_
_entity_poly.entity_id
_entity_poly.type
_entity_poly.pdbx_seq_one_letter_code
_entity_poly.pdbx_strand_id
1 'polypeptide(L)'
;MIETANIIDLDLVTKLKDPAYRRAFFRAEASAEIARQIILLRKKRDLTQAQLAELAGTGQPAISRSERADYQNWTISTLRRITDALDGRLRVVIEAAEDVLPQYESTVARPIAEKREVTLLATGRNVGLPSIADALRPSLPKEPRLSAMEGNFAQLLQPNPALASLHG
;
A
#
# COMPACT_ATOMS: atom_id res chain seq x y z
N MET A 1 2.54 -6.33 38.54
CA MET A 1 3.39 -5.85 37.43
C MET A 1 2.66 -6.16 36.15
N ILE A 2 2.17 -5.15 35.44
CA ILE A 2 1.51 -5.31 34.14
C ILE A 2 2.58 -5.08 33.10
N GLU A 3 2.85 -6.11 32.30
CA GLU A 3 3.79 -6.10 31.19
C GLU A 3 3.32 -5.08 30.16
N THR A 4 4.08 -3.98 30.04
CA THR A 4 3.84 -2.91 29.08
C THR A 4 3.90 -3.50 27.69
N ALA A 5 2.74 -3.68 27.06
CA ALA A 5 2.63 -4.04 25.66
C ALA A 5 3.49 -3.06 24.86
N ASN A 6 4.47 -3.59 24.12
CA ASN A 6 5.32 -2.87 23.19
C ASN A 6 4.48 -1.91 22.36
N ILE A 7 4.46 -0.65 22.76
CA ILE A 7 4.06 0.45 21.90
C ILE A 7 5.14 0.46 20.84
N ILE A 8 4.81 -0.02 19.65
CA ILE A 8 5.72 0.13 18.52
C ILE A 8 5.74 1.63 18.25
N ASP A 9 6.67 2.34 18.88
CA ASP A 9 6.98 3.71 18.54
C ASP A 9 7.73 3.67 17.20
N LEU A 10 6.98 3.73 16.12
CA LEU A 10 7.54 3.68 14.77
C LEU A 10 8.29 4.97 14.41
N ASP A 11 8.23 6.02 15.23
CA ASP A 11 8.72 7.38 14.93
C ASP A 11 8.36 7.80 13.49
N LEU A 12 7.16 7.40 13.05
CA LEU A 12 6.79 7.42 11.64
C LEU A 12 6.72 8.86 11.13
N VAL A 13 6.12 9.75 11.92
CA VAL A 13 5.98 11.18 11.60
C VAL A 13 7.34 11.82 11.35
N THR A 14 8.34 11.52 12.17
CA THR A 14 9.70 12.04 11.98
C THR A 14 10.34 11.47 10.72
N LYS A 15 10.22 10.15 10.49
CA LYS A 15 10.76 9.51 9.28
C LYS A 15 10.11 10.02 8.00
N LEU A 16 8.83 10.37 8.03
CA LEU A 16 8.11 10.95 6.88
C LEU A 16 8.56 12.37 6.50
N LYS A 17 9.36 13.04 7.35
CA LYS A 17 10.02 14.30 6.99
C LYS A 17 11.12 14.09 5.94
N ASP A 18 11.77 12.93 5.92
CA ASP A 18 12.73 12.57 4.88
C ASP A 18 12.00 12.24 3.56
N PRO A 19 12.25 12.99 2.46
CA PRO A 19 11.63 12.72 1.16
C PRO A 19 11.90 11.32 0.62
N ALA A 20 13.08 10.73 0.88
CA ALA A 20 13.39 9.40 0.39
C ALA A 20 12.54 8.33 1.07
N TYR A 21 12.50 8.35 2.41
CA TYR A 21 11.63 7.51 3.20
C TYR A 21 10.15 7.70 2.84
N ARG A 22 9.68 8.96 2.77
CA ARG A 22 8.29 9.29 2.43
C ARG A 22 7.84 8.69 1.09
N ARG A 23 8.67 8.79 0.05
CA ARG A 23 8.38 8.20 -1.26
C ARG A 23 8.31 6.67 -1.22
N ALA A 24 9.16 6.02 -0.44
CA ALA A 24 9.12 4.57 -0.28
C ALA A 24 7.87 4.14 0.49
N PHE A 25 7.55 4.88 1.56
CA PHE A 25 6.38 4.63 2.38
C PHE A 25 5.08 4.78 1.59
N PHE A 26 4.86 5.89 0.87
CA PHE A 26 3.65 6.08 0.05
C PHE A 26 3.49 5.02 -1.04
N ARG A 27 4.58 4.52 -1.64
CA ARG A 27 4.51 3.42 -2.60
C ARG A 27 4.07 2.11 -1.96
N ALA A 28 4.63 1.79 -0.80
CA ALA A 28 4.27 0.58 -0.06
C ALA A 28 2.82 0.64 0.44
N GLU A 29 2.39 1.80 0.94
CA GLU A 29 1.02 2.05 1.40
C GLU A 29 0.01 1.91 0.24
N ALA A 30 0.27 2.56 -0.90
CA ALA A 30 -0.58 2.43 -2.09
C ALA A 30 -0.67 0.97 -2.59
N SER A 31 0.44 0.23 -2.55
CA SER A 31 0.48 -1.18 -2.95
C SER A 31 -0.36 -2.08 -2.03
N ALA A 32 -0.23 -1.88 -0.72
CA ALA A 32 -1.03 -2.57 0.28
C ALA A 32 -2.52 -2.24 0.13
N GLU A 33 -2.86 -0.98 -0.11
CA GLU A 33 -4.23 -0.53 -0.26
C GLU A 33 -4.89 -1.10 -1.53
N ILE A 34 -4.20 -1.10 -2.67
CA ILE A 34 -4.70 -1.74 -3.91
C ILE A 34 -4.99 -3.23 -3.67
N ALA A 35 -4.03 -3.95 -3.09
CA ALA A 35 -4.20 -5.38 -2.80
C ALA A 35 -5.40 -5.63 -1.87
N ARG A 36 -5.53 -4.81 -0.81
CA ARG A 36 -6.65 -4.89 0.13
C ARG A 36 -7.99 -4.64 -0.55
N GLN A 37 -8.10 -3.63 -1.42
CA GLN A 37 -9.33 -3.33 -2.15
C GLN A 37 -9.75 -4.50 -3.06
N ILE A 38 -8.80 -5.10 -3.78
CA ILE A 38 -9.06 -6.28 -4.62
C ILE A 38 -9.56 -7.45 -3.75
N ILE A 39 -8.88 -7.77 -2.65
CA ILE A 39 -9.27 -8.86 -1.74
C ILE A 39 -10.68 -8.64 -1.20
N LEU A 40 -10.97 -7.44 -0.69
CA LEU A 40 -12.25 -7.13 -0.07
C LEU A 40 -13.38 -7.17 -1.07
N LEU A 41 -13.19 -6.59 -2.26
CA LEU A 41 -14.22 -6.61 -3.30
C LEU A 41 -14.44 -8.03 -3.82
N ARG A 42 -13.37 -8.82 -4.04
CA ARG A 42 -13.48 -10.23 -4.41
C ARG A 42 -14.28 -11.03 -3.39
N LYS A 43 -13.95 -10.89 -2.10
CA LYS A 43 -14.68 -11.54 -1.00
C LYS A 43 -16.13 -11.09 -0.93
N LYS A 44 -16.42 -9.82 -1.18
CA LYS A 44 -17.79 -9.29 -1.24
C LYS A 44 -18.62 -9.91 -2.38
N ARG A 45 -17.96 -10.44 -3.42
CA ARG A 45 -18.60 -11.17 -4.53
C ARG A 45 -18.58 -12.70 -4.34
N ASP A 46 -18.14 -13.19 -3.18
CA ASP A 46 -17.99 -14.63 -2.88
C ASP A 46 -17.12 -15.40 -3.89
N LEU A 47 -16.14 -14.72 -4.50
CA LEU A 47 -15.24 -15.31 -5.48
C LEU A 47 -13.96 -15.85 -4.84
N THR A 48 -13.53 -17.03 -5.28
CA THR A 48 -12.16 -17.52 -5.06
C THR A 48 -11.17 -16.77 -5.96
N GLN A 49 -9.86 -16.87 -5.66
CA GLN A 49 -8.83 -16.31 -6.54
C GLN A 49 -8.85 -16.94 -7.95
N ALA A 50 -9.16 -18.24 -8.04
CA ALA A 50 -9.25 -18.93 -9.32
C ALA A 50 -10.43 -18.43 -10.17
N GLN A 51 -11.60 -18.23 -9.54
CA GLN A 51 -12.78 -17.70 -10.23
C GLN A 51 -12.56 -16.25 -10.69
N LEU A 52 -11.93 -15.40 -9.85
CA LEU A 52 -11.57 -14.05 -10.31
C LEU A 52 -10.58 -14.11 -11.48
N ALA A 53 -9.63 -15.05 -11.46
CA ALA A 53 -8.68 -15.20 -12.54
C ALA A 53 -9.37 -15.55 -13.87
N GLU A 54 -10.32 -16.48 -13.83
CA GLU A 54 -11.15 -16.86 -14.97
C GLU A 54 -11.95 -15.66 -15.52
N LEU A 55 -12.67 -14.94 -14.66
CA LEU A 55 -13.43 -13.75 -15.05
C LEU A 55 -12.54 -12.63 -15.62
N ALA A 56 -11.34 -12.46 -15.05
CA ALA A 56 -10.37 -11.49 -15.51
C ALA A 56 -9.50 -11.98 -16.69
N GLY A 57 -9.77 -13.16 -17.26
CA GLY A 57 -9.02 -13.70 -18.39
C GLY A 57 -7.52 -13.86 -18.12
N THR A 58 -7.16 -14.29 -16.91
CA THR A 58 -5.77 -14.46 -16.45
C THR A 58 -5.59 -15.75 -15.64
N GLY A 59 -4.35 -16.07 -15.26
CA GLY A 59 -4.06 -17.22 -14.39
C GLY A 59 -4.20 -16.88 -12.90
N GLN A 60 -4.60 -17.87 -12.08
CA GLN A 60 -4.67 -17.73 -10.62
C GLN A 60 -3.37 -17.21 -9.97
N PRO A 61 -2.14 -17.57 -10.43
CA PRO A 61 -0.91 -16.97 -9.92
C PRO A 61 -0.82 -15.45 -10.12
N ALA A 62 -1.45 -14.90 -11.17
CA ALA A 62 -1.48 -13.46 -11.40
C ALA A 62 -2.39 -12.74 -10.40
N ILE A 63 -3.55 -13.33 -10.06
CA ILE A 63 -4.44 -12.81 -9.01
C ILE A 63 -3.76 -12.93 -7.65
N SER A 64 -3.14 -14.07 -7.34
CA SER A 64 -2.39 -14.26 -6.10
C SER A 64 -1.31 -13.18 -5.91
N ARG A 65 -0.55 -12.86 -6.96
CA ARG A 65 0.42 -11.74 -6.92
C ARG A 65 -0.25 -10.39 -6.75
N SER A 66 -1.36 -10.16 -7.45
CA SER A 66 -2.10 -8.88 -7.38
C SER A 66 -2.70 -8.61 -5.99
N GLU A 67 -2.92 -9.65 -5.19
CA GLU A 67 -3.42 -9.55 -3.82
C GLU A 67 -2.31 -9.47 -2.76
N ARG A 68 -1.03 -9.44 -3.15
CA ARG A 68 0.08 -9.26 -2.21
C ARG A 68 0.31 -7.78 -1.92
N ALA A 69 0.48 -7.43 -0.65
CA ALA A 69 0.69 -6.06 -0.21
C ALA A 69 2.03 -5.44 -0.70
N ASP A 70 3.01 -6.27 -1.04
CA ASP A 70 4.34 -5.85 -1.51
C ASP A 70 4.48 -5.84 -3.04
N TYR A 71 3.46 -6.26 -3.78
CA TYR A 71 3.48 -6.23 -5.24
C TYR A 71 3.35 -4.78 -5.72
N GLN A 72 4.08 -4.37 -6.76
CA GLN A 72 4.07 -2.98 -7.24
C GLN A 72 3.91 -2.87 -8.76
N ASN A 73 3.93 -4.00 -9.46
CA ASN A 73 4.06 -4.04 -10.93
C ASN A 73 2.71 -4.15 -11.64
N TRP A 74 1.74 -3.33 -11.23
CA TRP A 74 0.47 -3.23 -11.96
C TRP A 74 0.54 -2.20 -13.07
N THR A 75 -0.05 -2.54 -14.21
CA THR A 75 -0.46 -1.53 -15.20
C THR A 75 -1.88 -1.08 -14.90
N ILE A 76 -2.24 0.14 -15.32
CA ILE A 76 -3.64 0.61 -15.26
C ILE A 76 -4.57 -0.34 -16.02
N SER A 77 -4.12 -0.92 -17.13
CA SER A 77 -4.89 -1.92 -17.89
C SER A 77 -5.16 -3.19 -17.08
N THR A 78 -4.20 -3.65 -16.27
CA THR A 78 -4.38 -4.80 -15.37
C THR A 78 -5.39 -4.48 -14.26
N LEU A 79 -5.25 -3.31 -13.62
CA LEU A 79 -6.19 -2.88 -12.58
C LEU A 79 -7.60 -2.73 -13.13
N ARG A 80 -7.76 -2.17 -14.33
CA ARG A 80 -9.06 -2.04 -15.00
C ARG A 80 -9.68 -3.42 -15.24
N ARG A 81 -8.94 -4.37 -15.80
CA ARG A 81 -9.44 -5.73 -16.07
C ARG A 81 -9.92 -6.45 -14.81
N ILE A 82 -9.13 -6.40 -13.73
CA ILE A 82 -9.51 -6.99 -12.44
C ILE A 82 -10.76 -6.29 -11.89
N THR A 83 -10.81 -4.96 -12.00
CA THR A 83 -11.94 -4.16 -11.52
C THR A 83 -13.22 -4.46 -12.29
N ASP A 84 -13.16 -4.58 -13.61
CA ASP A 84 -14.28 -4.91 -14.48
C ASP A 84 -14.80 -6.34 -14.18
N ALA A 85 -13.90 -7.30 -13.98
CA ALA A 85 -14.25 -8.68 -13.56
C ALA A 85 -14.92 -8.73 -12.18
N LEU A 86 -14.65 -7.74 -11.32
CA LEU A 86 -15.27 -7.57 -10.02
C LEU A 86 -16.52 -6.67 -10.04
N ASP A 87 -16.92 -6.19 -11.22
CA ASP A 87 -18.00 -5.22 -11.42
C ASP A 87 -17.82 -4.01 -10.47
N GLY A 88 -16.60 -3.47 -10.47
CA GLY A 88 -16.18 -2.34 -9.66
C GLY A 88 -15.94 -1.07 -10.48
N ARG A 89 -15.57 0.03 -9.79
CA ARG A 89 -15.14 1.28 -10.42
C ARG A 89 -13.70 1.59 -10.05
N LEU A 90 -12.82 1.70 -11.04
CA LEU A 90 -11.44 2.14 -10.83
C LEU A 90 -11.40 3.67 -10.69
N ARG A 91 -10.87 4.17 -9.58
CA ARG A 91 -10.59 5.60 -9.35
C ARG A 91 -9.10 5.79 -9.07
N VAL A 92 -8.48 6.72 -9.78
CA VAL A 92 -7.10 7.15 -9.52
C VAL A 92 -7.15 8.54 -8.93
N VAL A 93 -6.48 8.74 -7.79
CA VAL A 93 -6.34 10.02 -7.10
C VAL A 93 -4.85 10.30 -6.94
N ILE A 94 -4.45 11.55 -7.15
CA ILE A 94 -3.08 12.03 -6.99
C ILE A 94 -3.15 13.21 -6.02
N GLU A 95 -2.35 13.15 -4.96
CA GLU A 95 -2.40 14.11 -3.85
C GLU A 95 -1.00 14.66 -3.58
N ALA A 96 -0.93 15.92 -3.14
CA ALA A 96 0.32 16.53 -2.73
C ALA A 96 0.76 15.96 -1.37
N ALA A 97 2.07 15.83 -1.14
CA ALA A 97 2.56 15.20 0.09
C ALA A 97 2.14 15.99 1.34
N GLU A 98 2.15 17.32 1.24
CA GLU A 98 1.71 18.26 2.27
C GLU A 98 0.24 18.10 2.67
N ASP A 99 -0.63 17.64 1.76
CA ASP A 99 -2.05 17.39 2.05
C ASP A 99 -2.25 16.02 2.74
N VAL A 100 -1.36 15.07 2.47
CA VAL A 100 -1.45 13.69 3.00
C VAL A 100 -0.78 13.56 4.37
N LEU A 101 0.36 14.23 4.59
CA LEU A 101 1.17 14.11 5.81
C LEU A 101 0.39 14.33 7.13
N PRO A 102 -0.53 15.31 7.26
CA PRO A 102 -1.30 15.51 8.48
C PRO A 102 -2.13 14.28 8.92
N GLN A 103 -2.47 13.40 7.98
CA GLN A 103 -3.22 12.16 8.26
C GLN A 103 -2.41 11.20 9.15
N TYR A 104 -1.09 11.19 8.99
CA TYR A 104 -0.19 10.35 9.80
C TYR A 104 0.19 11.00 11.13
N GLU A 105 0.10 12.32 11.25
CA GLU A 105 0.29 13.06 12.50
C GLU A 105 -0.90 12.85 13.44
N SER A 106 -2.13 12.88 12.90
CA SER A 106 -3.36 12.65 13.68
C SER A 106 -3.58 11.20 14.10
N THR A 107 -2.97 10.24 13.41
CA THR A 107 -3.03 8.80 13.76
C THR A 107 -2.28 8.50 15.06
N VAL A 108 -1.23 9.26 15.38
CA VAL A 108 -0.52 9.17 16.67
C VAL A 108 -1.30 9.84 17.81
N ALA A 109 -2.20 10.77 17.48
CA ALA A 109 -3.00 11.52 18.45
C ALA A 109 -4.36 10.89 18.79
N ARG A 110 -4.79 9.84 18.06
CA ARG A 110 -5.93 9.02 18.52
C ARG A 110 -5.41 7.94 19.46
N PRO A 111 -5.68 8.00 20.78
CA PRO A 111 -5.54 6.81 21.58
C PRO A 111 -6.39 5.70 20.95
N ILE A 112 -5.85 4.48 20.93
CA ILE A 112 -6.49 3.24 20.47
C ILE A 112 -7.83 2.96 21.23
N ALA A 113 -8.21 3.83 22.17
CA ALA A 113 -9.44 3.81 22.94
C ALA A 113 -10.70 4.23 22.15
N GLU A 114 -10.60 4.99 21.05
CA GLU A 114 -11.79 5.45 20.31
C GLU A 114 -12.08 4.62 19.06
N LYS A 115 -12.51 3.38 19.28
CA LYS A 115 -13.52 2.69 18.44
C LYS A 115 -14.19 1.56 19.22
N ARG A 116 -14.82 1.93 20.33
CA ARG A 116 -15.94 1.19 20.94
C ARG A 116 -17.10 2.16 21.15
N GLU A 117 -17.67 2.66 20.05
CA GLU A 117 -19.08 3.02 20.05
C GLU A 117 -19.66 2.58 18.70
N VAL A 118 -20.03 1.29 18.68
CA VAL A 118 -20.93 0.76 17.67
C VAL A 118 -22.31 1.21 18.11
N THR A 119 -22.77 2.37 17.65
CA THR A 119 -24.19 2.73 17.77
C THR A 119 -24.97 1.82 16.84
N LEU A 120 -25.41 0.73 17.45
CA LEU A 120 -26.40 -0.20 16.96
C LEU A 120 -27.73 0.55 16.76
N LEU A 121 -28.10 0.85 15.52
CA LEU A 121 -29.49 1.06 15.15
C LEU A 121 -29.85 0.12 14.00
N ALA A 122 -30.24 -1.08 14.43
CA ALA A 122 -31.22 -1.97 13.83
C ALA A 122 -31.33 -2.01 12.29
N THR A 123 -30.62 -2.96 11.69
CA THR A 123 -31.29 -4.06 10.95
C THR A 123 -30.41 -5.30 11.06
N GLY A 124 -30.95 -6.33 11.72
CA GLY A 124 -30.19 -7.50 12.16
C GLY A 124 -29.67 -8.39 11.04
N ARG A 125 -28.36 -8.69 11.10
CA ARG A 125 -27.80 -10.03 10.91
C ARG A 125 -26.36 -10.04 11.38
N ASN A 126 -26.09 -10.85 12.40
CA ASN A 126 -24.79 -11.02 13.04
C ASN A 126 -24.02 -12.11 12.27
N VAL A 127 -22.89 -11.78 11.66
CA VAL A 127 -21.95 -12.75 11.08
C VAL A 127 -20.55 -12.39 11.57
N GLY A 128 -20.06 -13.17 12.52
CA GLY A 128 -18.75 -12.96 13.16
C GLY A 128 -17.61 -13.12 12.14
N LEU A 129 -16.69 -12.16 12.12
CA LEU A 129 -15.40 -12.28 11.46
C LEU A 129 -14.30 -12.62 12.49
N PRO A 130 -13.35 -13.51 12.15
CA PRO A 130 -12.24 -13.88 13.05
C PRO A 130 -11.22 -12.74 13.22
N SER A 131 -10.51 -12.81 14.35
CA SER A 131 -9.56 -11.81 14.87
C SER A 131 -8.43 -11.45 13.90
N ILE A 132 -8.09 -10.16 13.85
CA ILE A 132 -7.06 -9.54 13.00
C ILE A 132 -5.63 -9.89 13.47
N ALA A 133 -5.49 -10.50 14.65
CA ALA A 133 -4.20 -10.78 15.28
C ALA A 133 -3.32 -11.82 14.53
N ASP A 134 -3.91 -12.68 13.69
CA ASP A 134 -3.17 -13.78 13.07
C ASP A 134 -2.58 -13.47 11.68
N ALA A 135 -2.93 -12.32 11.06
CA ALA A 135 -2.62 -12.06 9.64
C ALA A 135 -1.50 -11.02 9.38
N LEU A 136 -0.88 -10.45 10.42
CA LEU A 136 0.07 -9.33 10.30
C LEU A 136 1.46 -9.63 10.87
N ARG A 137 2.09 -10.73 10.40
CA ARG A 137 3.56 -10.85 10.39
C ARG A 137 4.09 -10.76 8.96
N PRO A 138 4.41 -9.56 8.44
CA PRO A 138 5.30 -9.45 7.31
C PRO A 138 6.76 -9.43 7.81
N SER A 139 7.59 -10.31 7.25
CA SER A 139 9.04 -10.20 7.38
C SER A 139 9.49 -8.85 6.80
N LEU A 140 10.05 -7.99 7.66
CA LEU A 140 10.76 -6.79 7.22
C LEU A 140 11.82 -7.17 6.16
N PRO A 141 11.96 -6.41 5.06
CA PRO A 141 13.09 -6.62 4.15
C PRO A 141 14.39 -6.38 4.92
N LYS A 142 15.35 -7.29 4.77
CA LYS A 142 16.69 -7.13 5.35
C LYS A 142 17.34 -5.88 4.73
N GLU A 143 17.99 -5.07 5.58
CA GLU A 143 18.70 -3.86 5.17
C GLU A 143 19.56 -4.08 3.92
N PRO A 144 19.56 -3.18 2.94
CA PRO A 144 20.45 -3.30 1.79
C PRO A 144 21.90 -3.11 2.25
N ARG A 145 22.77 -4.08 1.94
CA ARG A 145 24.22 -3.91 2.12
C ARG A 145 24.70 -2.77 1.23
N LEU A 146 25.27 -1.73 1.84
CA LEU A 146 25.81 -0.53 1.18
C LEU A 146 26.96 -0.80 0.18
N SER A 147 27.40 -2.04 -0.05
CA SER A 147 28.59 -2.34 -0.86
C SER A 147 28.32 -2.48 -2.37
N ALA A 148 27.10 -2.22 -2.87
CA ALA A 148 26.76 -2.41 -4.29
C ALA A 148 26.67 -1.10 -5.10
N MET A 149 26.98 0.06 -4.51
CA MET A 149 26.89 1.38 -5.19
C MET A 149 28.25 2.05 -5.46
N GLU A 150 29.36 1.32 -5.50
CA GLU A 150 30.67 1.88 -5.91
C GLU A 150 30.96 1.77 -7.42
N GLY A 151 30.02 1.26 -8.21
CA GLY A 151 30.15 1.19 -9.66
C GLY A 151 29.41 2.31 -10.37
N ASN A 152 30.13 3.37 -10.76
CA ASN A 152 29.80 4.27 -11.88
C ASN A 152 28.90 5.49 -11.62
N PHE A 153 29.17 6.26 -10.56
CA PHE A 153 28.57 7.58 -10.35
C PHE A 153 29.18 8.70 -11.23
N ALA A 154 30.33 8.46 -11.86
CA ALA A 154 31.08 9.47 -12.63
C ALA A 154 30.49 9.78 -14.02
N GLN A 155 29.55 8.97 -14.52
CA GLN A 155 28.94 9.16 -15.85
C GLN A 155 27.69 10.06 -15.85
N LEU A 156 27.08 10.32 -14.69
CA LEU A 156 25.88 11.15 -14.57
C LEU A 156 26.16 12.66 -14.35
N LEU A 157 27.43 13.04 -14.22
CA LEU A 157 27.86 14.44 -14.00
C LEU A 157 28.52 15.07 -15.24
N GLN A 158 28.52 14.40 -16.40
CA GLN A 158 28.98 15.00 -17.65
C GLN A 158 27.91 15.98 -18.18
N PRO A 159 28.26 17.25 -18.47
CA PRO A 159 27.31 18.19 -19.03
C PRO A 159 26.82 17.72 -20.41
N ASN A 160 25.50 17.72 -20.61
CA ASN A 160 24.88 17.34 -21.87
C ASN A 160 25.19 18.39 -22.96
N PRO A 161 25.95 18.05 -24.02
CA PRO A 161 26.33 19.02 -25.06
C PRO A 161 25.13 19.50 -25.90
N ALA A 162 23.97 18.83 -25.83
CA ALA A 162 22.77 19.25 -26.54
C ALA A 162 22.08 20.51 -25.93
N LEU A 163 22.46 20.92 -24.71
CA LEU A 163 21.88 22.10 -24.04
C LEU A 163 22.69 23.39 -24.25
N ALA A 164 23.87 23.33 -24.85
CA ALA A 164 24.74 24.50 -25.04
C ALA A 164 24.40 25.35 -26.29
N SER A 165 23.45 24.92 -27.13
CA SER A 165 23.14 25.58 -28.42
C SER A 165 21.84 26.39 -28.44
N LEU A 166 21.25 26.69 -27.27
CA LEU A 166 19.93 27.35 -27.17
C LEU A 166 19.96 28.78 -26.62
N HIS A 167 21.13 29.41 -26.50
CA HIS A 167 21.24 30.85 -26.27
C HIS A 167 22.23 31.43 -27.29
N GLY A 168 21.69 32.05 -28.33
CA GLY A 168 22.38 33.09 -29.11
C GLY A 168 22.06 34.46 -28.51
#